data_AF-A0A0Q9T4X8-F1
#
_entry.id   AF-A0A0Q9T4X8-F1
#
_cell.length_a   1.000
_cell.length_b   1.000
_cell.length_c   1.000
_cell.angle_alpha   90.00
_cell.angle_beta   90.00
_cell.angle_gamma   90.00
#
_symmetry.space_group_name_H-M   'P 1'
#
loop_
_entity.id
_entity.type
_entity.pdbx_description
1 polymer ?
#
loop_
_entity_poly.entity_id
_entity_poly.type
_entity_poly.pdbx_seq_one_letter_code
_entity_poly.pdbx_strand_id
1 'polypeptide(L)'
;MTPGQENAMASAENYINMTAFSHKGLVEQLVFEDYSEADAIYAVNHIKVDWNEQAAKSAKNYLDMTAFSRQGLIDQLVFEGYTPEQATYGVNQTGL
;
A
#
# COMPACT_ATOMS: atom_id res chain seq x y z
N MET A 1 20.13 3.70 -11.37
CA MET A 1 18.76 4.17 -11.61
C MET A 1 18.62 4.47 -13.10
N THR A 2 17.61 3.92 -13.77
CA THR A 2 17.25 4.21 -15.17
C THR A 2 16.15 5.28 -15.25
N PRO A 3 15.89 5.92 -16.40
CA PRO A 3 14.75 6.84 -16.54
C PRO A 3 13.39 6.17 -16.25
N GLY A 4 13.24 4.87 -16.58
CA GLY A 4 12.04 4.10 -16.23
C GLY A 4 11.86 3.97 -14.72
N GLN A 5 12.94 3.66 -14.00
CA GLN A 5 12.95 3.59 -12.55
C GLN A 5 12.66 4.95 -11.89
N GLU A 6 13.24 6.04 -12.42
CA GLU A 6 12.97 7.41 -11.92
C GLU A 6 11.49 7.79 -12.05
N ASN A 7 10.89 7.54 -13.22
CA ASN A 7 9.48 7.83 -13.45
C ASN A 7 8.57 6.95 -12.60
N ALA A 8 8.87 5.66 -12.48
CA ALA A 8 8.12 4.73 -11.64
C ALA A 8 8.18 5.14 -10.15
N MET A 9 9.34 5.59 -9.66
CA MET A 9 9.49 6.11 -8.30
C MET A 9 8.63 7.36 -8.07
N ALA A 10 8.66 8.33 -9.00
CA ALA A 10 7.83 9.52 -8.91
C ALA A 10 6.33 9.17 -8.91
N SER A 11 5.89 8.21 -9.73
CA SER A 11 4.50 7.72 -9.71
C SER A 11 4.16 7.07 -8.37
N ALA A 12 5.03 6.19 -7.87
CA ALA A 12 4.85 5.50 -6.60
C ALA A 12 4.70 6.49 -5.42
N GLU A 13 5.54 7.53 -5.36
CA GLU A 13 5.46 8.59 -4.34
C GLU A 13 4.17 9.40 -4.44
N ASN A 14 3.71 9.73 -5.65
CA ASN A 14 2.43 10.40 -5.84
C ASN A 14 1.26 9.55 -5.33
N TYR A 15 1.26 8.25 -5.62
CA TYR A 15 0.22 7.34 -5.17
C TYR A 15 0.12 7.26 -3.65
N ILE A 16 1.22 6.97 -2.94
CA ILE A 16 1.20 6.83 -1.47
C ILE A 16 0.86 8.13 -0.72
N ASN A 17 0.98 9.29 -1.41
CA ASN A 17 0.58 10.59 -0.90
C ASN A 17 -0.93 10.87 -1.11
N MET A 18 -1.53 10.27 -2.14
CA MET A 18 -2.95 10.46 -2.46
C MET A 18 -3.87 9.42 -1.83
N THR A 19 -3.45 8.15 -1.78
CA THR A 19 -4.24 7.05 -1.24
C THR A 19 -3.36 5.97 -0.63
N ALA A 20 -3.94 5.16 0.26
CA ALA A 20 -3.23 4.08 0.91
C ALA A 20 -3.01 2.91 -0.04
N PHE A 21 -1.79 2.37 -0.04
CA PHE A 21 -1.44 1.16 -0.78
C PHE A 21 -0.59 0.21 0.07
N SER A 22 -0.82 -1.08 -0.10
CA SER A 22 0.18 -2.08 0.29
C SER A 22 1.37 -2.01 -0.67
N HIS A 23 2.52 -2.55 -0.24
CA HIS A 23 3.69 -2.67 -1.11
C HIS A 23 3.33 -3.42 -2.40
N LYS A 24 2.71 -4.60 -2.26
CA LYS A 24 2.29 -5.43 -3.38
C LYS A 24 1.28 -4.69 -4.28
N GLY A 25 0.27 -4.07 -3.68
CA GLY A 25 -0.76 -3.35 -4.43
C GLY A 25 -0.19 -2.18 -5.22
N LEU A 26 0.80 -1.46 -4.67
CA LEU A 26 1.46 -0.39 -5.41
C LEU A 26 2.30 -0.91 -6.58
N VAL A 27 3.00 -2.04 -6.41
CA VAL A 27 3.71 -2.69 -7.53
C VAL A 27 2.73 -3.08 -8.63
N GLU A 28 1.63 -3.74 -8.29
CA GLU A 28 0.59 -4.13 -9.24
C GLU A 28 -0.05 -2.93 -9.95
N GLN A 29 -0.26 -1.83 -9.22
CA GLN A 29 -0.77 -0.58 -9.79
C GLN A 29 0.18 0.00 -10.85
N LEU A 30 1.48 0.06 -10.56
CA LEU A 30 2.45 0.56 -11.55
C LEU A 30 2.56 -0.35 -12.76
N VAL A 31 2.51 -1.68 -12.57
CA VAL A 31 2.48 -2.63 -13.70
C VAL A 31 1.22 -2.45 -14.55
N PHE A 32 0.07 -2.18 -13.93
CA PHE A 32 -1.16 -1.85 -14.65
C PHE A 32 -1.04 -0.54 -15.46
N GLU A 33 -0.18 0.39 -15.04
CA GLU A 33 0.18 1.61 -15.77
C GLU A 33 1.29 1.42 -16.82
N ASP A 34 1.52 0.19 -17.26
CA ASP A 34 2.52 -0.18 -18.28
C ASP A 34 3.99 0.07 -17.88
N TYR A 35 4.29 0.30 -16.59
CA TYR A 35 5.68 0.16 -16.14
C TYR A 35 6.12 -1.31 -16.21
N SER A 36 7.38 -1.54 -16.54
CA SER A 36 7.93 -2.90 -16.46
C SER A 36 7.88 -3.39 -15.02
N GLU A 37 7.63 -4.69 -14.83
CA GLU A 37 7.60 -5.29 -13.49
C GLU A 37 8.91 -5.01 -12.71
N ALA A 38 10.05 -5.03 -13.40
CA ALA A 38 11.35 -4.71 -12.82
C ALA A 38 11.45 -3.24 -12.34
N ASP A 39 10.94 -2.28 -13.12
CA ASP A 39 10.94 -0.87 -12.73
C ASP A 39 9.94 -0.59 -11.60
N ALA A 40 8.76 -1.21 -11.63
CA ALA A 40 7.76 -1.10 -10.57
C ALA A 40 8.27 -1.65 -9.23
N ILE A 41 8.84 -2.87 -9.22
CA ILE A 41 9.45 -3.46 -8.02
C ILE A 41 10.61 -2.59 -7.53
N TYR A 42 11.47 -2.13 -8.45
CA TYR A 42 12.56 -1.24 -8.09
C TYR A 42 12.02 0.04 -7.42
N ALA A 43 11.02 0.69 -8.01
CA ALA A 43 10.47 1.92 -7.51
C ALA A 43 9.92 1.77 -6.09
N VAL A 44 8.99 0.82 -5.89
CA VAL A 44 8.33 0.62 -4.61
C VAL A 44 9.31 0.20 -3.50
N ASN A 45 10.41 -0.46 -3.85
CA ASN A 45 11.49 -0.80 -2.90
C ASN A 45 12.40 0.38 -2.52
N HIS A 46 12.44 1.45 -3.31
CA HIS A 46 13.38 2.56 -3.12
C HIS A 46 12.74 3.88 -2.71
N ILE A 47 11.41 3.99 -2.73
CA ILE A 47 10.72 5.15 -2.14
C ILE A 47 10.80 5.12 -0.60
N LYS A 48 10.80 6.30 0.01
CA LYS A 48 10.74 6.41 1.47
C LYS A 48 9.29 6.36 1.95
N VAL A 49 8.87 5.21 2.46
CA VAL A 49 7.50 4.98 2.90
C VAL A 49 7.47 4.12 4.16
N ASP A 50 6.55 4.44 5.06
CA ASP A 50 6.21 3.58 6.18
C ASP A 50 4.98 2.73 5.81
N TRP A 51 5.21 1.45 5.52
CA TRP A 51 4.15 0.52 5.15
C TRP A 51 3.16 0.22 6.28
N ASN A 52 3.57 0.37 7.53
CA ASN A 52 2.66 0.27 8.67
C ASN A 52 1.74 1.49 8.72
N GLU A 53 2.25 2.68 8.41
CA GLU A 53 1.44 3.89 8.28
C GLU A 53 0.42 3.77 7.12
N GLN A 54 0.82 3.20 5.99
CA GLN A 54 -0.09 2.93 4.87
C GLN A 54 -1.21 1.96 5.26
N ALA A 55 -0.88 0.88 6.01
CA ALA A 55 -1.89 -0.04 6.53
C ALA A 55 -2.87 0.65 7.50
N ALA A 56 -2.39 1.53 8.39
CA ALA A 56 -3.25 2.30 9.30
C ALA A 56 -4.18 3.26 8.53
N LYS A 57 -3.69 3.91 7.48
CA LYS A 57 -4.51 4.75 6.59
C LYS A 57 -5.59 3.91 5.88
N SER A 58 -5.23 2.75 5.32
CA SER A 58 -6.20 1.86 4.65
C SER A 58 -7.28 1.38 5.64
N ALA A 59 -6.86 0.90 6.81
CA ALA A 59 -7.79 0.45 7.86
C ALA A 59 -8.78 1.55 8.26
N LYS A 60 -8.31 2.79 8.44
CA LYS A 60 -9.17 3.94 8.74
C LYS A 60 -10.14 4.24 7.58
N ASN A 61 -9.63 4.31 6.34
CA ASN A 61 -10.45 4.59 5.17
C ASN A 61 -11.60 3.59 5.02
N TYR A 62 -11.34 2.30 5.28
CA TYR A 62 -12.38 1.28 5.28
C TYR A 62 -13.46 1.53 6.31
N LEU A 63 -13.06 1.87 7.55
CA LEU A 63 -14.01 2.13 8.64
C LEU A 63 -14.81 3.42 8.46
N ASP A 64 -14.26 4.41 7.75
CA ASP A 64 -14.99 5.61 7.36
C ASP A 64 -16.09 5.31 6.32
N MET A 65 -15.96 4.21 5.55
CA MET A 65 -16.92 3.81 4.51
C MET A 65 -17.92 2.76 4.98
N THR A 66 -17.48 1.78 5.77
CA THR A 66 -18.33 0.68 6.22
C THR A 66 -17.81 0.04 7.51
N ALA A 67 -18.71 -0.60 8.26
CA ALA A 67 -18.33 -1.30 9.48
C ALA A 67 -17.59 -2.61 9.16
N PHE A 68 -16.52 -2.89 9.91
CA PHE A 68 -15.80 -4.16 9.90
C PHE A 68 -15.63 -4.69 11.33
N SER A 69 -15.54 -6.01 11.47
CA SER A 69 -14.93 -6.61 12.67
C SER A 69 -13.41 -6.46 12.61
N ARG A 70 -12.73 -6.48 13.77
CA ARG A 70 -11.27 -6.41 13.83
C ARG A 70 -10.60 -7.46 12.93
N GLN A 71 -11.01 -8.73 13.04
CA GLN A 71 -10.44 -9.80 12.23
C GLN A 71 -10.79 -9.64 10.74
N GLY A 72 -12.03 -9.25 10.42
CA GLY A 72 -12.44 -9.05 9.04
C GLY A 72 -11.65 -7.93 8.35
N LEU A 73 -11.32 -6.86 9.07
CA LEU A 73 -10.49 -5.78 8.50
C LEU A 73 -9.03 -6.23 8.32
N ILE A 74 -8.48 -7.02 9.25
CA ILE A 74 -7.14 -7.59 9.09
C ILE A 74 -7.10 -8.48 7.84
N ASP A 75 -8.07 -9.37 7.68
CA ASP A 75 -8.15 -10.28 6.54
C ASP A 75 -8.31 -9.49 5.22
N GLN A 76 -9.09 -8.40 5.23
CA GLN A 76 -9.24 -7.51 4.08
C GLN A 76 -7.89 -6.89 3.68
N LEU A 77 -7.16 -6.31 4.63
CA LEU A 77 -5.85 -5.71 4.34
C LEU A 77 -4.84 -6.77 3.87
N VAL A 78 -4.85 -7.98 4.43
CA VAL A 78 -4.00 -9.07 3.94
C VAL A 78 -4.37 -9.46 2.50
N PHE A 79 -5.66 -9.51 2.17
CA PHE A 79 -6.12 -9.73 0.80
C PHE A 79 -5.62 -8.65 -0.16
N GLU A 80 -5.57 -7.39 0.29
CA GLU A 80 -5.00 -6.26 -0.46
C GLU A 80 -3.46 -6.26 -0.53
N GLY A 81 -2.79 -7.27 0.02
CA GLY A 81 -1.35 -7.47 -0.12
C GLY A 81 -0.49 -6.81 0.97
N TYR A 82 -1.08 -6.35 2.08
CA TYR A 82 -0.32 -6.07 3.29
C TYR A 82 0.18 -7.36 3.93
N THR A 83 1.31 -7.32 4.63
CA THR A 83 1.70 -8.47 5.47
C THR A 83 0.73 -8.62 6.65
N PRO A 84 0.59 -9.81 7.24
CA PRO A 84 -0.23 -9.99 8.44
C PRO A 84 0.14 -9.03 9.59
N GLU A 85 1.44 -8.72 9.75
CA GLU A 85 1.94 -7.78 10.75
C GLU A 85 1.54 -6.34 10.45
N GLN A 86 1.65 -5.90 9.19
CA GLN A 86 1.22 -4.57 8.75
C GLN A 86 -0.29 -4.40 8.90
N ALA A 87 -1.07 -5.38 8.45
CA ALA A 87 -2.52 -5.37 8.57
C ALA A 87 -2.94 -5.30 10.05
N THR A 88 -2.35 -6.14 10.90
CA THR A 88 -2.60 -6.14 12.34
C THR A 88 -2.21 -4.81 12.98
N TYR A 89 -1.05 -4.25 12.62
CA TYR A 89 -0.62 -2.94 13.09
C TYR A 89 -1.63 -1.86 12.71
N GLY A 90 -2.03 -1.80 11.43
CA GLY A 90 -2.92 -0.80 10.89
C GLY A 90 -4.27 -0.81 11.58
N VAL A 91 -4.86 -2.00 11.76
CA VAL A 91 -6.14 -2.16 12.46
C VAL A 91 -6.02 -1.76 13.94
N ASN A 92 -4.91 -2.04 14.62
CA ASN A 92 -4.72 -1.60 16.01
C ASN A 92 -4.70 -0.07 16.15
N GLN A 93 -4.36 0.68 15.09
CA GLN A 93 -4.38 2.15 15.12
C GLN A 93 -5.79 2.75 15.02
N THR A 94 -6.82 1.96 14.70
CA THR A 94 -8.20 2.47 14.52
C THR A 94 -9.05 2.37 15.80
N GLY A 95 -8.53 1.73 16.85
CA GLY A 95 -9.26 1.50 18.11
C GLY A 95 -10.15 0.25 18.11
N LEU A 96 -10.07 -0.59 17.06
CA LEU A 96 -10.67 -1.92 17.02
C LEU A 96 -9.87 -3.00 17.76
#